data_AF-A0A3D2NTC5-F1
#
_entry.id   AF-A0A3D2NTC5-F1
#
_cell.length_a   1.000
_cell.length_b   1.000
_cell.length_c   1.000
_cell.angle_alpha   90.00
_cell.angle_beta   90.00
_cell.angle_gamma   90.00
#
_symmetry.space_group_name_H-M   'P 1'
#
loop_
_entity.id
_entity.type
_entity.pdbx_description
1 polymer ?
#
loop_
_entity_poly.entity_id
_entity_poly.type
_entity_poly.pdbx_seq_one_letter_code
_entity_poly.pdbx_strand_id
1 'polypeptide(L)'
;NLGLRDAWDLAQEVLDAPANTLGTEAMLQGYRSTRKLDREAGIRFTDSLVRLFSNELPLVSAARAASLTALDCLPFARKFVAKRMMFGANG
;
A
#
# COMPACT_ATOMS: atom_id res chain seq x y z
N ASN A 1 -2.73 -10.49 -0.34
CA ASN A 1 -2.82 -10.00 1.05
C ASN A 1 -3.70 -8.78 1.26
N LEU A 2 -3.74 -7.81 0.34
CA LEU A 2 -4.51 -6.57 0.55
C LEU A 2 -6.01 -6.82 0.77
N GLY A 3 -6.67 -7.65 -0.07
CA GLY A 3 -8.11 -7.91 0.07
C GLY A 3 -8.51 -8.68 1.34
N LEU A 4 -7.66 -9.59 1.84
CA LEU A 4 -7.91 -10.29 3.10
C LEU A 4 -7.78 -9.37 4.31
N ARG A 5 -6.78 -8.47 4.28
CA ARG A 5 -6.63 -7.42 5.29
C ARG A 5 -7.80 -6.44 5.24
N ASP A 6 -8.25 -6.10 4.04
CA ASP A 6 -9.40 -5.22 3.81
C ASP A 6 -10.69 -5.80 4.43
N ALA A 7 -10.93 -7.09 4.24
CA ALA A 7 -12.07 -7.81 4.81
C ALA A 7 -11.96 -7.97 6.33
N TRP A 8 -10.75 -8.20 6.86
CA TRP A 8 -10.51 -8.28 8.30
C TRP A 8 -10.80 -6.94 8.99
N ASP A 9 -10.27 -5.84 8.46
CA ASP A 9 -10.47 -4.50 9.02
C ASP A 9 -11.96 -4.10 8.95
N LEU A 10 -12.66 -4.48 7.88
CA LEU A 10 -14.11 -4.27 7.78
C LEU A 10 -14.87 -5.07 8.84
N ALA A 11 -14.48 -6.32 9.07
CA ALA A 11 -15.10 -7.15 10.09
C ALA A 11 -14.90 -6.56 11.49
N GLN A 12 -13.73 -5.97 11.78
CA GLN A 12 -13.50 -5.27 13.05
C GLN A 12 -14.40 -4.04 13.18
N GLU A 13 -14.50 -3.19 12.15
CA GLU A 13 -15.39 -2.02 12.19
C GLU A 13 -16.86 -2.44 12.40
N VAL A 14 -17.30 -3.55 11.78
CA VAL A 14 -18.64 -4.12 11.97
C VAL A 14 -18.84 -4.59 13.41
N LEU A 15 -17.83 -5.19 14.04
CA LEU A 15 -17.91 -5.68 15.41
C LEU A 15 -17.92 -4.55 16.45
N ASP A 16 -17.21 -3.46 16.18
CA ASP A 16 -17.11 -2.31 17.08
C ASP A 16 -18.30 -1.34 16.95
N ALA A 17 -19.00 -1.38 15.81
CA ALA A 17 -20.14 -0.51 15.55
C ALA A 17 -21.39 -0.92 16.35
N PRO A 18 -22.07 0.03 17.02
CA PRO A 18 -23.40 -0.20 17.60
C PRO A 18 -24.39 -0.74 16.55
N ALA A 19 -25.27 -1.66 16.94
CA ALA A 19 -26.19 -2.34 16.03
C ALA A 19 -27.07 -1.38 15.19
N ASN A 20 -27.45 -0.23 15.76
CA ASN A 20 -28.24 0.81 15.08
C ASN A 20 -27.44 1.66 14.08
N THR A 21 -26.11 1.55 14.08
CA THR A 21 -25.21 2.28 13.18
C THR A 21 -24.63 1.40 12.08
N LEU A 22 -24.91 0.10 12.11
CA LEU A 22 -24.42 -0.85 11.10
C LEU A 22 -24.89 -0.45 9.70
N GLY A 23 -23.94 -0.39 8.76
CA GLY A 23 -24.19 -0.02 7.37
C GLY A 23 -24.54 1.46 7.16
N THR A 24 -24.56 2.29 8.21
CA THR A 24 -24.78 3.73 8.05
C THR A 24 -23.61 4.41 7.36
N GLU A 25 -23.88 5.57 6.77
CA GLU A 25 -22.83 6.37 6.16
C GLU A 25 -21.76 6.77 7.17
N ALA A 26 -22.13 7.06 8.42
CA ALA A 26 -21.17 7.38 9.49
C ALA A 26 -20.17 6.24 9.73
N MET A 27 -20.66 4.99 9.85
CA MET A 27 -19.83 3.80 9.99
C MET A 27 -18.91 3.61 8.76
N LEU A 28 -19.47 3.72 7.56
CA LEU A 28 -18.69 3.54 6.33
C LEU A 28 -17.62 4.64 6.15
N GLN A 29 -17.88 5.86 6.63
CA GLN A 29 -16.91 6.94 6.65
C GLN A 29 -15.80 6.69 7.67
N GLY A 30 -16.12 6.16 8.86
CA GLY A 30 -15.14 5.69 9.85
C GLY A 30 -14.16 4.71 9.23
N TYR A 31 -14.68 3.61 8.70
CA TYR A 31 -13.93 2.59 7.95
C TYR A 31 -13.08 3.17 6.81
N ARG A 32 -13.62 4.10 6.01
CA ARG A 32 -12.88 4.72 4.90
C ARG A 32 -11.77 5.65 5.39
N SER A 33 -11.99 6.38 6.47
CA SER A 33 -11.04 7.36 7.00
C SER A 33 -9.76 6.71 7.51
N THR A 34 -9.88 5.56 8.19
CA THR A 34 -8.76 4.78 8.72
C THR A 34 -7.84 4.24 7.62
N ARG A 35 -8.32 4.14 6.37
CA ARG A 35 -7.63 3.44 5.27
C ARG A 35 -7.17 4.29 4.10
N LYS A 36 -7.47 5.59 4.11
CA LYS A 36 -7.13 6.47 2.98
C LYS A 36 -5.62 6.48 2.72
N LEU A 37 -4.82 6.59 3.78
CA LEU A 37 -3.36 6.63 3.66
C LEU A 37 -2.76 5.29 3.19
N ASP A 38 -3.18 4.16 3.75
CA ASP A 38 -2.64 2.84 3.42
C ASP A 38 -2.99 2.39 2.01
N ARG A 39 -4.25 2.61 1.59
CA ARG A 39 -4.71 2.28 0.25
C ARG A 39 -4.02 3.14 -0.81
N GLU A 40 -3.96 4.45 -0.58
CA GLU A 40 -3.26 5.34 -1.51
C GLU A 40 -1.75 5.05 -1.56
N ALA A 41 -1.11 4.73 -0.43
CA ALA A 41 0.30 4.35 -0.42
C ALA A 41 0.55 3.07 -1.22
N GLY A 42 -0.32 2.06 -1.09
CA GLY A 42 -0.25 0.84 -1.88
C GLY A 42 -0.40 1.10 -3.38
N ILE A 43 -1.44 1.85 -3.77
CA ILE A 43 -1.70 2.20 -5.18
C ILE A 43 -0.53 3.00 -5.76
N ARG A 44 -0.06 4.04 -5.06
CA ARG A 44 1.07 4.85 -5.51
C ARG A 44 2.35 4.03 -5.63
N PHE A 45 2.59 3.10 -4.71
CA PHE A 45 3.76 2.22 -4.77
C PHE A 45 3.72 1.32 -6.01
N THR A 46 2.59 0.64 -6.25
CA THR A 46 2.46 -0.25 -7.42
C THR A 46 2.47 0.53 -8.73
N ASP A 47 1.80 1.68 -8.79
CA ASP A 47 1.79 2.55 -9.98
C ASP A 47 3.19 3.11 -10.28
N SER A 48 3.93 3.49 -9.24
CA SER A 48 5.33 3.92 -9.38
C SER A 48 6.21 2.79 -9.92
N LEU A 49 6.05 1.56 -9.41
CA LEU A 49 6.77 0.39 -9.94
C LEU A 49 6.43 0.16 -11.42
N VAL A 50 5.15 0.15 -11.79
CA VAL A 50 4.75 -0.01 -13.21
C VAL A 50 5.34 1.11 -14.06
N ARG A 51 5.30 2.36 -13.62
CA ARG A 51 5.88 3.49 -14.36
C ARG A 51 7.40 3.42 -14.48
N LEU A 52 8.12 2.98 -13.43
CA LEU A 52 9.58 2.81 -13.45
C LEU A 52 10.01 1.65 -14.34
N PHE A 53 9.22 0.57 -14.40
CA PHE A 53 9.61 -0.66 -15.06
C PHE A 53 8.97 -0.90 -16.44
N SER A 54 7.85 -0.24 -16.77
CA SER A 54 7.08 -0.46 -18.01
C SER A 54 7.08 0.73 -18.99
N ASN A 55 7.67 1.88 -18.66
CA ASN A 55 7.83 2.98 -19.61
C ASN A 55 9.23 3.02 -20.25
N GLU A 56 9.25 2.99 -21.59
CA GLU A 56 10.42 3.15 -22.47
C GLU A 56 10.76 4.65 -22.71
N LEU A 57 10.65 5.50 -21.69
CA LEU A 57 11.05 6.90 -21.81
C LEU A 57 12.55 7.03 -21.47
N PRO A 58 13.37 7.72 -22.29
CA PRO A 58 14.82 7.82 -22.07
C PRO A 58 15.22 8.47 -20.74
N LEU A 59 14.35 9.28 -20.13
CA LEU A 59 14.54 9.83 -18.78
C LEU A 59 14.30 8.80 -17.66
N VAL A 60 13.46 7.79 -17.91
CA VAL A 60 13.12 6.71 -16.98
C VAL A 60 14.22 5.63 -16.98
N SER A 61 14.96 5.47 -18.08
CA SER A 61 16.09 4.51 -18.12
C SER A 61 17.23 4.90 -17.18
N ALA A 62 17.58 6.19 -17.12
CA ALA A 62 18.56 6.72 -16.15
C ALA A 62 18.05 6.59 -14.71
N ALA A 63 16.76 6.86 -14.47
CA ALA A 63 16.13 6.66 -13.16
C ALA A 63 16.13 5.17 -12.75
N ARG A 64 15.90 4.25 -13.69
CA ARG A 64 15.92 2.80 -13.46
C ARG A 64 17.34 2.30 -13.16
N ALA A 65 18.35 2.77 -13.89
CA ALA A 65 19.75 2.47 -13.62
C ALA A 65 20.15 2.99 -12.23
N ALA A 66 19.84 4.25 -11.91
CA ALA A 66 20.09 4.82 -10.58
C ALA A 66 19.34 4.06 -9.46
N SER A 67 18.10 3.61 -9.72
CA SER A 67 17.32 2.81 -8.76
C SER A 67 17.92 1.44 -8.52
N LEU A 68 18.38 0.75 -9.57
CA LEU A 68 19.07 -0.54 -9.47
C LEU A 68 20.41 -0.40 -8.75
N THR A 69 21.20 0.61 -9.09
CA THR A 69 22.46 0.91 -8.40
C THR A 69 22.22 1.25 -6.93
N ALA A 70 21.19 2.05 -6.61
CA ALA A 70 20.82 2.33 -5.23
C ALA A 70 20.36 1.06 -4.48
N LEU A 71 19.59 0.19 -5.12
CA LEU A 71 19.16 -1.10 -4.55
C LEU A 71 20.32 -2.06 -4.27
N ASP A 72 21.34 -2.07 -5.13
CA ASP A 72 22.54 -2.89 -4.95
C ASP A 72 23.51 -2.30 -3.93
N CYS A 73 23.57 -0.97 -3.80
CA CYS A 73 24.41 -0.30 -2.81
C CYS A 73 23.78 -0.27 -1.40
N LEU A 74 22.46 -0.38 -1.26
CA LEU A 74 21.76 -0.26 0.03
C LEU A 74 21.09 -1.58 0.46
N PRO A 75 21.80 -2.44 1.22
CA PRO A 75 21.23 -3.69 1.76
C PRO A 75 20.00 -3.45 2.65
N PHE A 76 19.88 -2.25 3.25
CA PHE A 76 18.71 -1.81 4.00
C PHE A 76 17.45 -1.66 3.14
N ALA A 77 17.59 -1.12 1.92
CA ALA A 77 16.47 -0.95 0.99
C ALA A 77 15.91 -2.31 0.54
N ARG A 78 16.79 -3.28 0.27
CA ARG A 78 16.38 -4.65 -0.10
C ARG A 78 15.60 -5.33 1.05
N LYS A 79 16.06 -5.17 2.29
CA LYS A 79 15.31 -5.64 3.48
C LYS A 79 13.99 -4.91 3.66
N PHE A 80 13.94 -3.60 3.46
CA PHE A 80 12.71 -2.81 3.57
C PHE A 80 11.67 -3.24 2.53
N VAL A 81 12.05 -3.40 1.25
CA VAL A 81 11.15 -3.88 0.19
C VAL A 81 10.65 -5.29 0.49
N ALA A 82 11.52 -6.21 0.89
CA ALA A 82 11.13 -7.58 1.26
C ALA A 82 10.13 -7.57 2.43
N LYS A 83 10.41 -6.77 3.48
CA LYS A 83 9.52 -6.63 4.64
C LYS A 83 8.18 -6.00 4.24
N ARG A 84 8.18 -5.01 3.34
CA ARG A 84 6.97 -4.37 2.80
C ARG A 84 6.12 -5.32 1.96
N MET A 85 6.75 -6.20 1.16
CA MET A 85 6.05 -7.22 0.38
C MET A 85 5.48 -8.33 1.26
N MET A 86 6.19 -8.72 2.33
CA MET A 86 5.73 -9.75 3.27
C MET A 86 4.66 -9.24 4.23
N PHE A 87 4.78 -8.02 4.78
CA PHE A 87 3.98 -7.54 5.92
C PHE A 87 3.09 -6.32 5.62
N GLY A 88 3.26 -5.63 4.49
CA GLY A 88 2.52 -4.40 4.18
C GLY A 88 3.03 -3.17 4.96
N ALA A 89 2.30 -2.05 4.92
CA ALA A 89 2.78 -0.73 5.37
C ALA A 89 3.05 -0.58 6.88
N ASN A 90 2.53 -1.50 7.69
CA ASN A 90 2.46 -1.36 9.16
C ASN A 90 3.25 -2.46 9.88
N GLY A 91 4.49 -2.74 9.46
CA GLY A 91 5.33 -3.82 10.03
C GLY A 91 6.70 -3.38 10.49
#